data_AF-A0A4Q4XVQ5-F1
#
_entry.id   AF-A0A4Q4XVQ5-F1
#
_cell.length_a   1.000
_cell.length_b   1.000
_cell.length_c   1.000
_cell.angle_alpha   90.00
_cell.angle_beta   90.00
_cell.angle_gamma   90.00
#
_symmetry.space_group_name_H-M   'P 1'
#
loop_
_entity.id
_entity.type
_entity.pdbx_description
1 polymer ?
#
loop_
_entity_poly.entity_id
_entity_poly.type
_entity_poly.pdbx_seq_one_letter_code
_entity_poly.pdbx_strand_id
1 'polypeptide(L)'
;MASSPPFPKAQQLCTDFDREASVRATSGAKEAKQSIDNLPGWPCVSLSDRASVEELLYRELYASDLETVAPRLWIMSTQSSTNVEALHRQRIKGREILVTEDPRLHLVWIHDRVFIKPIPKYLLSHHFWEHFLMRKPPVRGARQDLIQRAATGYLRSYRYLIQHESDFVMAKQDHLRLVPRHVEWPEFCRFISNFARIEDIDVSPRYHYGELRLSRLNFYAPFLFGKFHFQKTHWQYSDYFARFYGPVLFAFAVASTVLSSMQVEMAVEQTIEVDGKRIRKTGFSGQPDIKYRAVGQRDLARMRLHRRDHDESSRTFSPGS
;
A
#
# COMPACT_ATOMS: atom_id res chain seq x y z
N MET A 1 -15.71 -0.56 -31.43
CA MET A 1 -15.35 -1.68 -30.52
C MET A 1 -15.19 -2.94 -31.32
N ALA A 2 -14.15 -3.72 -31.03
CA ALA A 2 -13.82 -4.94 -31.76
C ALA A 2 -14.98 -5.94 -31.76
N SER A 3 -15.28 -6.51 -32.92
CA SER A 3 -16.29 -7.56 -33.14
C SER A 3 -15.79 -8.96 -32.78
N SER A 4 -14.51 -9.09 -32.44
CA SER A 4 -13.81 -10.35 -32.18
C SER A 4 -12.92 -10.25 -30.94
N PRO A 5 -12.65 -11.37 -30.23
CA PRO A 5 -11.78 -11.40 -29.06
C PRO A 5 -10.43 -10.72 -29.31
N PRO A 6 -9.78 -10.18 -28.25
CA PRO A 6 -8.52 -9.45 -28.42
C PRO A 6 -7.36 -10.34 -28.86
N PHE A 7 -7.46 -11.66 -28.72
CA PHE A 7 -6.46 -12.65 -29.14
C PHE A 7 -7.13 -13.75 -29.96
N PRO A 8 -6.41 -14.43 -30.87
CA PRO A 8 -6.96 -15.53 -31.67
C PRO A 8 -7.10 -16.82 -30.85
N LYS A 9 -8.03 -17.70 -31.25
CA LYS A 9 -8.27 -19.01 -30.59
C LYS A 9 -7.00 -19.87 -30.44
N ALA A 10 -6.08 -19.82 -31.41
CA ALA A 10 -4.82 -20.57 -31.38
C ALA A 10 -3.83 -20.10 -30.29
N GLN A 11 -4.07 -18.94 -29.67
CA GLN A 11 -3.22 -18.35 -28.64
C GLN A 11 -3.91 -18.32 -27.25
N GLN A 12 -5.06 -18.97 -27.10
CA GLN A 12 -5.71 -19.08 -25.80
C GLN A 12 -4.86 -19.95 -24.85
N LEU A 13 -4.90 -19.63 -23.56
CA LEU A 13 -4.13 -20.35 -22.53
C LEU A 13 -5.02 -21.28 -21.67
N CYS A 14 -6.32 -21.31 -21.96
CA CYS A 14 -7.31 -22.13 -21.27
C CYS A 14 -8.28 -22.75 -22.26
N THR A 15 -8.32 -24.10 -22.29
CA THR A 15 -9.18 -24.91 -23.17
C THR A 15 -10.39 -25.50 -22.45
N ASP A 16 -10.59 -25.15 -21.18
CA ASP A 16 -11.63 -25.71 -20.31
C ASP A 16 -13.05 -25.43 -20.82
N PHE A 17 -13.23 -24.40 -21.66
CA PHE A 17 -14.53 -24.00 -22.21
C PHE A 17 -14.73 -24.44 -23.67
N ASP A 18 -13.76 -25.15 -24.26
CA ASP A 18 -13.89 -25.61 -25.64
C ASP A 18 -14.78 -26.86 -25.71
N ARG A 19 -15.88 -26.78 -26.45
CA ARG A 19 -16.77 -27.93 -26.71
C ARG A 19 -16.04 -29.13 -27.35
N GLU A 20 -14.99 -28.88 -28.12
CA GLU A 20 -14.21 -29.93 -28.82
C GLU A 20 -13.28 -30.73 -27.90
N ALA A 21 -12.87 -30.18 -26.76
CA ALA A 21 -12.01 -30.89 -25.79
C ALA A 21 -12.74 -32.06 -25.12
N SER A 22 -14.07 -31.99 -25.02
CA SER A 22 -14.92 -33.07 -24.50
C SER A 22 -15.08 -34.24 -25.49
N VAL A 23 -14.99 -33.98 -26.80
CA VAL A 23 -15.22 -35.00 -27.85
C VAL A 23 -13.94 -35.75 -28.24
N ARG A 24 -12.75 -35.15 -28.12
CA ARG A 24 -11.47 -35.85 -28.38
C ARG A 24 -10.98 -36.72 -27.23
N ALA A 25 -11.49 -36.52 -26.01
CA ALA A 25 -11.15 -37.33 -24.84
C ALA A 25 -11.82 -38.72 -24.85
N THR A 26 -12.81 -38.95 -25.73
CA THR A 26 -13.60 -40.19 -25.78
C THR A 26 -12.96 -41.31 -26.61
N SER A 27 -11.76 -41.14 -27.17
CA SER A 27 -11.10 -42.16 -28.01
C SER A 27 -9.71 -42.65 -27.53
N GLY A 28 -9.30 -42.35 -26.29
CA GLY A 28 -8.06 -42.89 -25.72
C GLY A 28 -8.03 -42.73 -24.20
N ALA A 29 -7.66 -43.78 -23.48
CA ALA A 29 -8.00 -43.99 -22.07
C ALA A 29 -7.44 -42.98 -21.03
N LYS A 30 -8.29 -42.76 -20.00
CA LYS A 30 -8.04 -42.28 -18.61
C LYS A 30 -7.68 -40.81 -18.38
N GLU A 31 -8.68 -39.94 -18.52
CA GLU A 31 -9.16 -39.01 -17.48
C GLU A 31 -10.42 -38.33 -18.05
N ALA A 32 -11.59 -38.68 -17.53
CA ALA A 32 -12.82 -38.01 -17.94
C ALA A 32 -12.75 -36.54 -17.49
N LYS A 33 -12.35 -35.64 -18.39
CA LYS A 33 -12.42 -34.19 -18.16
C LYS A 33 -13.90 -33.85 -17.99
N GLN A 34 -14.34 -33.77 -16.74
CA GLN A 34 -15.73 -33.49 -16.35
C GLN A 34 -16.24 -32.29 -17.14
N SER A 35 -17.47 -32.39 -17.67
CA SER A 35 -18.13 -31.22 -18.28
C SER A 35 -18.18 -30.11 -17.23
N ILE A 36 -17.56 -28.99 -17.56
CA ILE A 36 -17.51 -27.84 -16.65
C ILE A 36 -18.87 -27.16 -16.74
N ASP A 37 -19.80 -27.56 -15.86
CA ASP A 37 -21.14 -26.97 -15.79
C ASP A 37 -21.13 -25.62 -15.05
N ASN A 38 -20.08 -25.38 -14.25
CA ASN A 38 -19.91 -24.19 -13.41
C ASN A 38 -18.65 -23.41 -13.79
N LEU A 39 -18.66 -22.09 -13.57
CA LEU A 39 -17.51 -21.25 -13.87
C LEU A 39 -16.29 -21.65 -13.00
N PRO A 40 -15.11 -21.93 -13.57
CA PRO A 40 -13.89 -22.22 -12.84
C PRO A 40 -13.58 -21.17 -11.76
N GLY A 41 -13.40 -21.64 -10.52
CA GLY A 41 -13.21 -20.79 -9.33
C GLY A 41 -14.52 -20.40 -8.62
N TRP A 42 -15.68 -20.64 -9.24
CA TRP A 42 -16.99 -20.24 -8.73
C TRP A 42 -17.98 -21.41 -8.76
N PRO A 43 -17.99 -22.28 -7.74
CA PRO A 43 -18.77 -23.50 -7.75
C PRO A 43 -20.29 -23.25 -7.81
N CYS A 44 -20.76 -22.09 -7.36
CA CYS A 44 -22.19 -21.76 -7.30
C CYS A 44 -22.73 -21.05 -8.56
N VAL A 45 -21.89 -20.82 -9.58
CA VAL A 45 -22.31 -20.08 -10.79
C VAL A 45 -22.28 -21.00 -12.00
N SER A 46 -23.47 -21.40 -12.45
CA SER A 46 -23.62 -22.21 -13.66
C SER A 46 -23.34 -21.41 -14.92
N LEU A 47 -22.60 -21.99 -15.87
CA LEU A 47 -22.38 -21.38 -17.19
C LEU A 47 -23.66 -21.27 -18.03
N SER A 48 -24.68 -22.07 -17.70
CA SER A 48 -25.99 -21.99 -18.36
C SER A 48 -26.77 -20.73 -17.97
N ASP A 49 -26.54 -20.20 -16.77
CA ASP A 49 -27.16 -18.97 -16.29
C ASP A 49 -26.31 -17.75 -16.65
N ARG A 50 -26.56 -17.22 -17.85
CA ARG A 50 -25.87 -16.04 -18.36
C ARG A 50 -26.02 -14.81 -17.46
N ALA A 51 -27.17 -14.63 -16.80
CA ALA A 51 -27.42 -13.44 -15.99
C ALA A 51 -26.56 -13.46 -14.72
N SER A 52 -26.45 -14.61 -14.06
CA SER A 52 -25.57 -14.79 -12.91
C SER A 52 -24.09 -14.64 -13.27
N VAL A 53 -23.66 -15.14 -14.45
CA VAL A 53 -22.29 -14.95 -14.94
C VAL A 53 -22.01 -13.46 -15.20
N GLU A 54 -22.94 -12.73 -15.82
CA GLU A 54 -22.78 -11.29 -16.07
C GLU A 54 -22.66 -10.48 -14.77
N GLU A 55 -23.50 -10.78 -13.77
CA GLU A 55 -23.44 -10.14 -12.46
C GLU A 55 -22.09 -10.41 -11.78
N LEU A 56 -21.63 -11.66 -11.82
CA LEU A 56 -20.34 -12.04 -11.29
C LEU A 56 -19.21 -11.28 -12.00
N LEU A 57 -19.19 -11.27 -13.34
CA LEU A 57 -18.16 -10.59 -14.11
C LEU A 57 -18.13 -9.08 -13.82
N TYR A 58 -19.30 -8.47 -13.64
CA TYR A 58 -19.39 -7.08 -13.22
C TYR A 58 -18.73 -6.87 -11.85
N ARG A 59 -19.08 -7.68 -10.85
CA ARG A 59 -18.47 -7.59 -9.51
C ARG A 59 -16.97 -7.86 -9.52
N GLU A 60 -16.52 -8.82 -10.32
CA GLU A 60 -15.14 -9.30 -10.34
C GLU A 60 -14.20 -8.41 -11.14
N LEU A 61 -14.67 -7.72 -12.17
CA LEU A 61 -13.81 -6.96 -13.09
C LEU A 61 -14.04 -5.45 -13.03
N TYR A 62 -15.26 -5.01 -12.70
CA TYR A 62 -15.64 -3.61 -12.76
C TYR A 62 -15.57 -2.94 -11.39
N ALA A 63 -14.63 -2.01 -11.22
CA ALA A 63 -14.43 -1.27 -9.98
C ALA A 63 -15.29 0.00 -9.93
N SER A 64 -16.61 -0.14 -9.76
CA SER A 64 -17.61 0.95 -9.84
C SER A 64 -17.22 2.25 -9.13
N ASP A 65 -16.69 2.15 -7.90
CA ASP A 65 -16.23 3.30 -7.12
C ASP A 65 -15.12 4.06 -7.85
N LEU A 66 -14.12 3.34 -8.37
CA LEU A 66 -12.96 3.93 -9.04
C LEU A 66 -13.31 4.49 -10.42
N GLU A 67 -14.21 3.84 -11.14
CA GLU A 67 -14.67 4.29 -12.45
C GLU A 67 -15.43 5.61 -12.35
N THR A 68 -16.26 5.76 -11.31
CA THR A 68 -17.00 6.99 -11.03
C THR A 68 -16.08 8.18 -10.72
N VAL A 69 -14.92 7.92 -10.12
CA VAL A 69 -13.95 8.98 -9.78
C VAL A 69 -12.82 9.09 -10.79
N ALA A 70 -12.73 8.22 -11.80
CA ALA A 70 -11.65 8.18 -12.78
C ALA A 70 -11.36 9.54 -13.44
N PRO A 71 -12.37 10.37 -13.80
CA PRO A 71 -12.11 11.71 -14.34
C PRO A 71 -11.43 12.68 -13.35
N ARG A 72 -11.40 12.35 -12.06
CA ARG A 72 -10.83 13.17 -10.97
C ARG A 72 -9.55 12.55 -10.37
N LEU A 73 -9.14 11.36 -10.81
CA LEU A 73 -7.95 10.68 -10.27
C LEU A 73 -6.64 11.40 -10.61
N TRP A 74 -6.62 12.26 -11.63
CA TRP A 74 -5.46 13.10 -11.98
C TRP A 74 -4.96 13.98 -10.82
N ILE A 75 -5.85 14.32 -9.86
CA ILE A 75 -5.49 15.11 -8.67
C ILE A 75 -4.49 14.35 -7.78
N MET A 76 -4.52 13.02 -7.81
CA MET A 76 -3.75 12.18 -6.88
C MET A 76 -2.74 11.23 -7.56
N SER A 77 -2.80 11.07 -8.88
CA SER A 77 -1.95 10.16 -9.64
C SER A 77 -1.66 10.71 -11.01
N THR A 78 -0.48 10.37 -11.55
CA THR A 78 -0.16 10.60 -12.95
C THR A 78 -1.12 9.79 -13.82
N GLN A 79 -1.78 10.45 -14.78
CA GLN A 79 -2.60 9.80 -15.79
C GLN A 79 -1.69 9.16 -16.83
N SER A 80 -1.31 7.91 -16.57
CA SER A 80 -0.47 7.12 -17.45
C SER A 80 -0.76 5.65 -17.20
N SER A 81 -1.19 4.96 -18.26
CA SER A 81 -1.40 3.52 -18.26
C SER A 81 -0.09 2.73 -18.20
N THR A 82 1.03 3.35 -18.61
CA THR A 82 2.37 2.77 -18.53
C THR A 82 2.99 2.89 -17.13
N ASN A 83 2.37 3.63 -16.21
CA ASN A 83 2.79 3.74 -14.81
C ASN A 83 2.44 2.47 -14.00
N VAL A 84 2.83 1.31 -14.52
CA VAL A 84 2.70 0.00 -13.90
C VAL A 84 4.07 -0.64 -13.92
N GLU A 85 4.63 -0.86 -12.75
CA GLU A 85 5.98 -1.39 -12.61
C GLU A 85 5.95 -2.91 -12.65
N ALA A 86 6.92 -3.47 -13.38
CA ALA A 86 7.10 -4.91 -13.48
C ALA A 86 7.33 -5.56 -12.11
N LEU A 87 6.98 -6.84 -11.97
CA LEU A 87 7.01 -7.55 -10.68
C LEU A 87 8.39 -7.54 -10.01
N HIS A 88 9.47 -7.74 -10.78
CA HIS A 88 10.83 -7.64 -10.26
C HIS A 88 11.15 -6.23 -9.73
N ARG A 89 10.64 -5.18 -10.38
CA ARG A 89 10.81 -3.79 -9.92
C ARG A 89 10.03 -3.50 -8.66
N GLN A 90 8.85 -4.10 -8.47
CA GLN A 90 8.12 -4.02 -7.20
C GLN A 90 9.01 -4.53 -6.06
N ARG A 91 9.68 -5.68 -6.25
CA ARG A 91 10.61 -6.25 -5.26
C ARG A 91 11.82 -5.35 -5.02
N ILE A 92 12.40 -4.77 -6.07
CA ILE A 92 13.52 -3.81 -5.94
C ILE A 92 13.11 -2.59 -5.11
N LYS A 93 11.86 -2.11 -5.28
CA LYS A 93 11.30 -1.02 -4.47
C LYS A 93 10.96 -1.44 -3.02
N GLY A 94 11.29 -2.66 -2.62
CA GLY A 94 10.97 -3.21 -1.30
C GLY A 94 9.49 -3.51 -1.10
N ARG A 95 8.71 -3.65 -2.18
CA ARG A 95 7.27 -3.95 -2.08
C ARG A 95 7.03 -5.46 -2.08
N GLU A 96 6.31 -5.93 -1.07
CA GLU A 96 5.65 -7.22 -1.03
C GLU A 96 4.44 -7.22 -1.97
N ILE A 97 4.33 -8.29 -2.78
CA ILE A 97 3.20 -8.48 -3.68
C ILE A 97 2.13 -9.30 -2.95
N LEU A 98 0.98 -8.70 -2.72
CA LEU A 98 -0.16 -9.32 -2.05
C LEU A 98 -1.26 -9.65 -3.05
N VAL A 99 -1.82 -10.85 -2.92
CA VAL A 99 -2.92 -11.32 -3.74
C VAL A 99 -4.24 -10.71 -3.25
N THR A 100 -5.07 -10.21 -4.15
CA THR A 100 -6.42 -9.70 -3.86
C THR A 100 -7.43 -10.22 -4.88
N GLU A 101 -8.65 -10.54 -4.48
CA GLU A 101 -9.73 -10.82 -5.44
C GLU A 101 -10.57 -9.58 -5.76
N ASP A 102 -10.44 -8.50 -4.97
CA ASP A 102 -11.18 -7.25 -5.20
C ASP A 102 -10.57 -6.46 -6.38
N PRO A 103 -11.32 -6.20 -7.48
CA PRO A 103 -10.84 -5.39 -8.60
C PRO A 103 -10.49 -3.96 -8.20
N ARG A 104 -11.08 -3.42 -7.13
CA ARG A 104 -10.78 -2.08 -6.62
C ARG A 104 -9.35 -1.95 -6.10
N LEU A 105 -8.76 -3.05 -5.65
CA LEU A 105 -7.41 -3.07 -5.08
C LEU A 105 -6.34 -3.45 -6.10
N HIS A 106 -6.69 -3.94 -7.28
CA HIS A 106 -5.71 -4.27 -8.30
C HIS A 106 -4.87 -3.03 -8.69
N LEU A 107 -3.54 -3.17 -8.64
CA LEU A 107 -2.55 -2.11 -8.85
C LEU A 107 -2.63 -0.98 -7.81
N VAL A 108 -3.22 -1.24 -6.64
CA VAL A 108 -3.19 -0.30 -5.52
C VAL A 108 -2.03 -0.69 -4.61
N TRP A 109 -1.25 0.28 -4.18
CA TRP A 109 -0.12 0.05 -3.28
C TRP A 109 -0.17 0.96 -2.05
N ILE A 110 0.38 0.47 -0.96
CA ILE A 110 0.52 1.20 0.29
C ILE A 110 1.83 0.81 0.97
N HIS A 111 2.64 1.79 1.36
CA HIS A 111 3.95 1.56 1.98
C HIS A 111 4.81 0.56 1.19
N ASP A 112 5.07 -0.59 1.78
CA ASP A 112 5.87 -1.73 1.32
C ASP A 112 5.00 -2.82 0.69
N ARG A 113 3.76 -2.55 0.28
CA ARG A 113 2.84 -3.57 -0.26
C ARG A 113 2.17 -3.10 -1.53
N VAL A 114 1.98 -4.00 -2.48
CA VAL A 114 1.17 -3.81 -3.69
C VAL A 114 0.17 -4.94 -3.83
N PHE A 115 -1.09 -4.59 -4.09
CA PHE A 115 -2.17 -5.54 -4.27
C PHE A 115 -2.33 -5.87 -5.76
N ILE A 116 -2.25 -7.16 -6.09
CA ILE A 116 -2.38 -7.66 -7.47
C ILE A 116 -3.42 -8.78 -7.46
N LYS A 117 -4.37 -8.69 -8.40
CA LYS A 117 -5.41 -9.70 -8.56
C LYS A 117 -4.94 -10.76 -9.54
N PRO A 118 -5.02 -12.07 -9.24
CA PRO A 118 -4.64 -13.16 -10.14
C PRO A 118 -5.52 -13.24 -11.38
N ILE A 119 -4.96 -13.65 -12.53
CA ILE A 119 -5.74 -13.78 -13.76
C ILE A 119 -6.75 -14.93 -13.61
N PRO A 120 -8.05 -14.66 -13.69
CA PRO A 120 -9.04 -15.73 -13.68
C PRO A 120 -8.92 -16.58 -14.95
N LYS A 121 -8.96 -17.91 -14.80
CA LYS A 121 -8.77 -18.87 -15.92
C LYS A 121 -9.75 -18.64 -17.08
N TYR A 122 -10.96 -18.17 -16.80
CA TYR A 122 -11.96 -17.89 -17.84
C TYR A 122 -11.55 -16.73 -18.77
N LEU A 123 -10.77 -15.75 -18.30
CA LEU A 123 -10.27 -14.68 -19.16
C LEU A 123 -9.19 -15.14 -20.14
N LEU A 124 -8.64 -16.34 -19.94
CA LEU A 124 -7.63 -16.93 -20.80
C LEU A 124 -8.23 -17.82 -21.91
N SER A 125 -9.55 -17.94 -21.97
CA SER A 125 -10.27 -18.76 -22.97
C SER A 125 -10.92 -17.90 -24.04
N HIS A 126 -10.66 -18.21 -25.31
CA HIS A 126 -11.26 -17.48 -26.43
C HIS A 126 -12.78 -17.61 -26.46
N HIS A 127 -13.27 -18.84 -26.29
CA HIS A 127 -14.70 -19.14 -26.30
C HIS A 127 -15.44 -18.36 -25.20
N PHE A 128 -14.82 -18.17 -24.03
CA PHE A 128 -15.41 -17.37 -22.97
C PHE A 128 -15.58 -15.90 -23.37
N TRP A 129 -14.58 -15.31 -24.04
CA TRP A 129 -14.67 -13.94 -24.55
C TRP A 129 -15.80 -13.79 -25.58
N GLU A 130 -15.88 -14.68 -26.57
CA GLU A 130 -16.94 -14.65 -27.58
C GLU A 130 -18.32 -14.77 -26.95
N HIS A 131 -18.48 -15.74 -26.05
CA HIS A 131 -19.79 -16.09 -25.53
C HIS A 131 -20.27 -15.11 -24.46
N PHE A 132 -19.43 -14.72 -23.50
CA PHE A 132 -19.83 -13.96 -22.31
C PHE A 132 -19.38 -12.50 -22.32
N LEU A 133 -18.31 -12.14 -23.04
CA LEU A 133 -17.79 -10.76 -23.05
C LEU A 133 -18.24 -9.95 -24.27
N MET A 134 -18.42 -10.60 -25.43
CA MET A 134 -18.66 -9.91 -26.70
C MET A 134 -20.09 -9.99 -27.23
N ARG A 135 -20.79 -11.09 -26.96
CA ARG A 135 -22.18 -11.23 -27.39
C ARG A 135 -23.08 -10.29 -26.59
N LYS A 136 -23.53 -9.20 -27.23
CA LYS A 136 -24.42 -8.20 -26.63
C LYS A 136 -25.87 -8.70 -26.65
N PRO A 137 -26.53 -8.91 -25.51
CA PRO A 137 -27.97 -9.13 -25.48
C PRO A 137 -28.72 -7.81 -25.79
N PRO A 138 -29.92 -7.86 -26.38
CA PRO A 138 -30.65 -6.68 -26.84
C PRO A 138 -31.00 -5.65 -25.75
N VAL A 139 -30.99 -6.03 -24.47
CA VAL A 139 -31.42 -5.17 -23.34
C VAL A 139 -30.26 -4.70 -22.44
N ARG A 140 -29.09 -5.38 -22.44
CA ARG A 140 -27.99 -5.12 -21.47
C ARG A 140 -26.68 -4.63 -22.11
N GLY A 141 -26.75 -4.08 -23.32
CA GLY A 141 -25.56 -3.71 -24.10
C GLY A 141 -24.57 -2.79 -23.39
N ALA A 142 -25.04 -1.89 -22.50
CA ALA A 142 -24.19 -0.94 -21.79
C ALA A 142 -23.32 -1.58 -20.69
N ARG A 143 -23.89 -2.48 -19.86
CA ARG A 143 -23.13 -3.14 -18.79
C ARG A 143 -22.07 -4.08 -19.35
N GLN A 144 -22.42 -4.80 -20.42
CA GLN A 144 -21.51 -5.69 -21.12
C GLN A 144 -20.28 -4.95 -21.66
N ASP A 145 -20.48 -3.75 -22.20
CA ASP A 145 -19.43 -2.86 -22.70
C ASP A 145 -18.42 -2.48 -21.60
N LEU A 146 -18.94 -2.14 -20.42
CA LEU A 146 -18.13 -1.83 -19.23
C LEU A 146 -17.29 -3.03 -18.79
N ILE A 147 -17.90 -4.21 -18.74
CA ILE A 147 -17.20 -5.45 -18.36
C ILE A 147 -16.11 -5.77 -19.37
N GLN A 148 -16.40 -5.68 -20.68
CA GLN A 148 -15.43 -5.92 -21.75
C GLN A 148 -14.23 -4.97 -21.64
N ARG A 149 -14.49 -3.67 -21.48
CA ARG A 149 -13.46 -2.64 -21.28
C ARG A 149 -12.63 -2.87 -20.02
N ALA A 150 -13.26 -3.28 -18.93
CA ALA A 150 -12.57 -3.60 -17.68
C ALA A 150 -11.72 -4.86 -17.80
N ALA A 151 -12.23 -5.94 -18.41
CA ALA A 151 -11.48 -7.17 -18.67
C ALA A 151 -10.25 -6.91 -19.55
N THR A 152 -10.41 -6.03 -20.54
CA THR A 152 -9.35 -5.67 -21.49
C THR A 152 -8.27 -4.84 -20.80
N GLY A 153 -8.65 -3.81 -20.03
CA GLY A 153 -7.71 -3.01 -19.23
C GLY A 153 -6.99 -3.84 -18.17
N TYR A 154 -7.69 -4.80 -17.57
CA TYR A 154 -7.15 -5.74 -16.61
C TYR A 154 -6.06 -6.64 -17.22
N LEU A 155 -6.31 -7.27 -18.37
CA LEU A 155 -5.27 -8.07 -19.05
C LEU A 155 -4.14 -7.20 -19.59
N ARG A 156 -4.42 -5.97 -19.99
CA ARG A 156 -3.40 -5.00 -20.39
C ARG A 156 -2.45 -4.66 -19.24
N SER A 157 -2.91 -4.59 -17.99
CA SER A 157 -2.02 -4.34 -16.85
C SER A 157 -0.96 -5.43 -16.70
N TYR A 158 -1.32 -6.69 -16.97
CA TYR A 158 -0.42 -7.84 -16.91
C TYR A 158 0.74 -7.78 -17.90
N ARG A 159 0.54 -7.10 -19.04
CA ARG A 159 1.63 -6.79 -19.97
C ARG A 159 2.71 -5.93 -19.33
N TYR A 160 2.32 -4.98 -18.48
CA TYR A 160 3.27 -4.10 -17.80
C TYR A 160 3.86 -4.74 -16.54
N LEU A 161 3.08 -5.59 -15.85
CA LEU A 161 3.55 -6.35 -14.69
C LEU A 161 4.58 -7.42 -15.09
N ILE A 162 4.40 -8.11 -16.21
CA ILE A 162 5.25 -9.22 -16.64
C ILE A 162 5.96 -8.84 -17.94
N GLN A 163 7.17 -8.30 -17.82
CA GLN A 163 7.97 -7.86 -18.98
C GLN A 163 9.10 -8.84 -19.32
N HIS A 164 9.64 -9.53 -18.30
CA HIS A 164 10.70 -10.50 -18.46
C HIS A 164 10.28 -11.89 -17.98
N GLU A 165 11.02 -12.91 -18.40
CA GLU A 165 10.81 -14.29 -17.94
C GLU A 165 10.98 -14.42 -16.42
N SER A 166 11.87 -13.62 -15.81
CA SER A 166 11.99 -13.54 -14.35
C SER A 166 10.69 -13.09 -13.67
N ASP A 167 9.97 -12.13 -14.26
CA ASP A 167 8.66 -11.69 -13.75
C ASP A 167 7.63 -12.81 -13.88
N PHE A 168 7.69 -13.57 -14.98
CA PHE A 168 6.78 -14.68 -15.22
C PHE A 168 7.00 -15.82 -14.22
N VAL A 169 8.26 -16.17 -13.95
CA VAL A 169 8.61 -17.15 -12.90
C VAL A 169 8.12 -16.67 -11.53
N MET A 170 8.29 -15.37 -11.21
CA MET A 170 7.73 -14.78 -9.99
C MET A 170 6.20 -14.89 -9.93
N ALA A 171 5.51 -14.58 -11.03
CA ALA A 171 4.05 -14.65 -11.12
C ALA A 171 3.50 -16.08 -10.92
N LYS A 172 4.27 -17.12 -11.29
CA LYS A 172 3.92 -18.53 -11.10
C LYS A 172 4.21 -19.07 -9.68
N GLN A 173 4.92 -18.33 -8.83
CA GLN A 173 5.27 -18.79 -7.48
C GLN A 173 4.04 -19.17 -6.66
N ASP A 174 4.21 -20.17 -5.79
CA ASP A 174 3.12 -20.84 -5.08
C ASP A 174 2.27 -19.93 -4.20
N HIS A 175 2.86 -18.88 -3.64
CA HIS A 175 2.19 -17.90 -2.78
C HIS A 175 1.48 -16.78 -3.57
N LEU A 176 1.81 -16.59 -4.86
CA LEU A 176 1.22 -15.54 -5.69
C LEU A 176 0.20 -16.10 -6.68
N ARG A 177 0.57 -17.15 -7.42
CA ARG A 177 -0.25 -17.82 -8.46
C ARG A 177 -1.02 -16.82 -9.35
N LEU A 178 -0.36 -15.74 -9.74
CA LEU A 178 -0.97 -14.67 -10.56
C LEU A 178 -1.28 -15.16 -11.98
N VAL A 179 -0.52 -16.13 -12.46
CA VAL A 179 -0.72 -16.82 -13.74
C VAL A 179 -0.88 -18.32 -13.46
N PRO A 180 -1.77 -19.04 -14.17
CA PRO A 180 -1.93 -20.48 -13.97
C PRO A 180 -0.64 -21.27 -14.19
N ARG A 181 -0.43 -22.31 -13.38
CA ARG A 181 0.82 -23.09 -13.35
C ARG A 181 1.17 -23.79 -14.67
N HIS A 182 0.16 -24.21 -15.42
CA HIS A 182 0.32 -24.99 -16.65
C HIS A 182 0.75 -24.14 -17.86
N VAL A 183 0.75 -22.81 -17.73
CA VAL A 183 1.11 -21.90 -18.81
C VAL A 183 2.62 -21.77 -18.89
N GLU A 184 3.18 -21.91 -20.09
CA GLU A 184 4.61 -21.72 -20.34
C GLU A 184 4.93 -20.32 -20.89
N TRP A 185 6.17 -19.87 -20.71
CA TRP A 185 6.59 -18.51 -21.06
C TRP A 185 6.32 -18.15 -22.54
N PRO A 186 6.68 -18.98 -23.54
CA PRO A 186 6.41 -18.67 -24.95
C PRO A 186 4.92 -18.57 -25.29
N GLU A 187 4.07 -19.32 -24.57
CA GLU A 187 2.62 -19.26 -24.74
C GLU A 187 2.08 -17.96 -24.19
N PHE A 188 2.52 -17.59 -22.97
CA PHE A 188 2.17 -16.32 -22.35
C PHE A 188 2.61 -15.13 -23.19
N CYS A 189 3.83 -15.14 -23.75
CA CYS A 189 4.32 -14.09 -24.64
C CYS A 189 3.39 -13.90 -25.85
N ARG A 190 3.02 -14.99 -26.53
CA ARG A 190 2.10 -14.95 -27.67
C ARG A 190 0.75 -14.36 -27.25
N PHE A 191 0.18 -14.85 -26.16
CA PHE A 191 -1.09 -14.36 -25.63
C PHE A 191 -1.05 -12.86 -25.28
N ILE A 192 -0.09 -12.44 -24.44
CA ILE A 192 -0.05 -11.07 -23.91
C ILE A 192 0.33 -10.03 -24.96
N SER A 193 1.04 -10.44 -26.03
CA SER A 193 1.42 -9.56 -27.13
C SER A 193 0.22 -8.93 -27.85
N ASN A 194 -0.93 -9.62 -27.87
CA ASN A 194 -2.16 -9.08 -28.46
C ASN A 194 -2.69 -7.84 -27.74
N PHE A 195 -2.36 -7.69 -26.45
CA PHE A 195 -2.79 -6.54 -25.64
C PHE A 195 -1.87 -5.32 -25.81
N ALA A 196 -0.80 -5.41 -26.61
CA ALA A 196 0.12 -4.31 -26.86
C ALA A 196 -0.48 -3.17 -27.71
N ARG A 197 -1.46 -3.49 -28.55
CA ARG A 197 -2.12 -2.53 -29.45
C ARG A 197 -3.32 -1.82 -28.81
N ILE A 198 -3.63 -2.14 -27.56
CA ILE A 198 -4.85 -1.66 -26.89
C ILE A 198 -4.58 -0.30 -26.27
N GLU A 199 -5.25 0.72 -26.81
CA GLU A 199 -5.14 2.09 -26.36
C GLU A 199 -6.04 2.39 -25.16
N ASP A 200 -5.83 3.55 -24.53
CA ASP A 200 -6.64 3.96 -23.37
C ASP A 200 -8.13 4.09 -23.72
N ILE A 201 -8.49 4.43 -24.96
CA ILE A 201 -9.89 4.55 -25.40
C ILE A 201 -10.67 3.22 -25.38
N ASP A 202 -9.96 2.09 -25.47
CA ASP A 202 -10.55 0.75 -25.55
C ASP A 202 -10.73 0.10 -24.17
N VAL A 203 -10.24 0.73 -23.11
CA VAL A 203 -10.27 0.17 -21.75
C VAL A 203 -11.10 1.02 -20.81
N SER A 204 -11.36 0.46 -19.63
CA SER A 204 -12.07 1.17 -18.57
C SER A 204 -11.23 2.34 -18.04
N PRO A 205 -11.81 3.52 -17.75
CA PRO A 205 -11.11 4.71 -17.28
C PRO A 205 -10.18 4.48 -16.09
N ARG A 206 -10.50 3.54 -15.18
CA ARG A 206 -9.59 3.14 -14.10
C ARG A 206 -8.19 2.78 -14.60
N TYR A 207 -8.08 2.10 -15.73
CA TYR A 207 -6.82 1.59 -16.30
C TYR A 207 -6.05 2.63 -17.12
N HIS A 208 -6.59 3.84 -17.29
CA HIS A 208 -5.82 5.01 -17.78
C HIS A 208 -4.79 5.45 -16.74
N TYR A 209 -5.07 5.11 -15.48
CA TYR A 209 -4.16 5.26 -14.37
C TYR A 209 -3.57 3.88 -14.07
N GLY A 210 -2.25 3.76 -14.09
CA GLY A 210 -1.58 2.54 -13.64
C GLY A 210 -1.73 2.34 -12.12
N GLU A 211 -0.60 2.34 -11.44
CA GLU A 211 -0.55 2.16 -10.00
C GLU A 211 -1.17 3.35 -9.24
N LEU A 212 -2.05 3.05 -8.28
CA LEU A 212 -2.61 4.05 -7.38
C LEU A 212 -2.09 3.87 -5.96
N ARG A 213 -1.80 4.99 -5.31
CA ARG A 213 -1.38 5.00 -3.91
C ARG A 213 -2.60 5.02 -2.99
N LEU A 214 -2.78 3.97 -2.18
CA LEU A 214 -3.92 3.85 -1.27
C LEU A 214 -3.99 4.98 -0.25
N SER A 215 -2.84 5.48 0.23
CA SER A 215 -2.82 6.58 1.18
C SER A 215 -3.46 7.85 0.61
N ARG A 216 -3.29 8.11 -0.70
CA ARG A 216 -3.94 9.24 -1.37
C ARG A 216 -5.43 8.95 -1.61
N LEU A 217 -5.77 7.73 -2.03
CA LEU A 217 -7.17 7.31 -2.17
C LEU A 217 -7.95 7.46 -0.86
N ASN A 218 -7.37 7.05 0.28
CA ASN A 218 -7.97 7.19 1.60
C ASN A 218 -8.05 8.65 2.04
N PHE A 219 -7.03 9.47 1.77
CA PHE A 219 -7.03 10.89 2.11
C PHE A 219 -8.16 11.65 1.38
N TYR A 220 -8.33 11.39 0.08
CA TYR A 220 -9.40 12.02 -0.72
C TYR A 220 -10.73 11.27 -0.66
N ALA A 221 -10.85 10.20 0.14
CA ALA A 221 -12.05 9.37 0.15
C ALA A 221 -13.34 10.11 0.53
N PRO A 222 -13.33 11.04 1.51
CA PRO A 222 -14.52 11.81 1.85
C PRO A 222 -15.01 12.67 0.68
N PHE A 223 -14.09 13.22 -0.12
CA PHE A 223 -14.42 14.12 -1.23
C PHE A 223 -14.82 13.35 -2.50
N LEU A 224 -14.17 12.22 -2.78
CA LEU A 224 -14.34 11.50 -4.04
C LEU A 224 -15.36 10.37 -3.96
N PHE A 225 -15.39 9.62 -2.86
CA PHE A 225 -16.25 8.45 -2.68
C PHE A 225 -17.39 8.68 -1.69
N GLY A 226 -17.39 9.79 -0.94
CA GLY A 226 -18.36 10.03 0.14
C GLY A 226 -18.21 9.05 1.32
N LYS A 227 -17.04 8.41 1.45
CA LYS A 227 -16.72 7.41 2.49
C LYS A 227 -15.54 7.91 3.32
N PHE A 228 -15.49 7.58 4.61
CA PHE A 228 -14.36 7.96 5.48
C PHE A 228 -13.02 7.42 4.98
N HIS A 229 -13.00 6.17 4.48
CA HIS A 229 -11.82 5.54 3.90
C HIS A 229 -12.24 4.68 2.70
N PHE A 230 -11.37 4.59 1.69
CA PHE A 230 -11.60 3.76 0.51
C PHE A 230 -11.43 2.26 0.83
N GLN A 231 -10.35 1.93 1.54
CA GLN A 231 -10.10 0.60 2.11
C GLN A 231 -9.54 0.75 3.52
N LYS A 232 -10.13 0.04 4.49
CA LYS A 232 -9.60 -0.06 5.85
C LYS A 232 -8.27 -0.81 5.81
N THR A 233 -7.18 -0.10 5.98
CA THR A 233 -5.86 -0.70 6.20
C THR A 233 -5.66 -0.83 7.70
N HIS A 234 -5.36 -2.04 8.18
CA HIS A 234 -4.99 -2.21 9.58
C HIS A 234 -3.73 -1.36 9.87
N TRP A 235 -3.76 -0.73 11.03
CA TRP A 235 -3.02 0.49 11.38
C TRP A 235 -1.50 0.30 11.45
N GLN A 236 -0.77 0.81 10.46
CA GLN A 236 0.65 1.20 10.58
C GLN A 236 0.80 2.73 10.45
N TYR A 237 0.02 3.46 11.24
CA TYR A 237 0.11 4.92 11.35
C TYR A 237 1.48 5.37 11.94
N SER A 238 2.20 4.45 12.59
CA SER A 238 3.49 4.68 13.25
C SER A 238 4.52 5.38 12.35
N ASP A 239 4.69 4.95 11.09
CA ASP A 239 5.74 5.48 10.23
C ASP A 239 5.45 6.89 9.72
N TYR A 240 4.16 7.22 9.57
CA TYR A 240 3.73 8.57 9.21
C TYR A 240 3.90 9.50 10.40
N PHE A 241 3.44 9.11 11.60
CA PHE A 241 3.63 9.90 12.82
C PHE A 241 5.11 10.09 13.16
N ALA A 242 5.96 9.06 13.00
CA ALA A 242 7.38 9.14 13.32
C ALA A 242 8.10 10.27 12.58
N ARG A 243 7.71 10.55 11.32
CA ARG A 243 8.34 11.61 10.52
C ARG A 243 7.91 13.03 10.92
N PHE A 244 6.70 13.19 11.46
CA PHE A 244 6.19 14.48 11.94
C PHE A 244 6.49 14.73 13.43
N TYR A 245 6.71 13.67 14.20
CA TYR A 245 6.96 13.76 15.65
C TYR A 245 8.24 14.53 15.98
N GLY A 246 9.32 14.33 15.20
CA GLY A 246 10.58 15.06 15.40
C GLY A 246 10.42 16.59 15.32
N PRO A 247 9.92 17.14 14.18
CA PRO A 247 9.66 18.57 14.06
C PRO A 247 8.64 19.13 15.05
N VAL A 248 7.58 18.37 15.37
CA VAL A 248 6.56 18.79 16.34
C VAL A 248 7.12 18.86 17.75
N LEU A 249 7.89 17.86 18.18
CA LEU A 249 8.60 17.90 19.46
C LEU A 249 9.61 19.04 19.53
N PHE A 250 10.32 19.31 18.44
CA PHE A 250 11.25 20.42 18.39
C PHE A 250 10.53 21.76 18.58
N ALA A 251 9.43 21.98 17.85
CA ALA A 251 8.60 23.18 18.00
C ALA A 251 8.04 23.31 19.42
N PHE A 252 7.57 22.19 19.99
CA PHE A 252 7.08 22.15 21.37
C PHE A 252 8.17 22.45 22.41
N ALA A 253 9.39 21.95 22.21
CA ALA A 253 10.54 22.20 23.08
C ALA A 253 10.97 23.68 23.02
N VAL A 254 11.03 24.27 21.83
CA VAL A 254 11.32 25.70 21.64
C VAL A 254 10.25 26.54 22.33
N ALA A 255 8.97 26.27 22.07
CA ALA A 255 7.87 26.99 22.71
C ALA A 255 7.92 26.87 24.24
N SER A 256 8.11 25.66 24.77
CA SER A 256 8.21 25.42 26.21
C SER A 256 9.38 26.16 26.85
N THR A 257 10.53 26.22 26.16
CA THR A 257 11.70 26.95 26.64
C THR A 257 11.43 28.46 26.70
N VAL A 258 10.84 29.02 25.64
CA VAL A 258 10.47 30.44 25.58
C VAL A 258 9.46 30.80 26.67
N LEU A 259 8.41 29.99 26.84
CA LEU A 259 7.43 30.19 27.90
C LEU A 259 8.07 30.09 29.29
N SER A 260 8.99 29.15 29.50
CA SER A 260 9.69 29.00 30.78
C SER A 260 10.59 30.21 31.07
N SER A 261 11.32 30.73 30.08
CA SER A 261 12.11 31.96 30.25
C SER A 261 11.25 33.16 30.60
N MET A 262 10.07 33.28 29.99
CA MET A 262 9.13 34.37 30.27
C MET A 262 8.58 34.30 31.69
N GLN A 263 8.26 33.10 32.18
CA GLN A 263 7.82 32.91 33.57
C GLN A 263 8.93 33.26 34.58
N VAL A 264 10.20 32.95 34.26
CA VAL A 264 11.34 33.29 35.12
C VAL A 264 11.56 34.80 35.18
N GLU A 265 11.51 35.50 34.04
CA GLU A 265 11.67 36.95 33.98
C GLU A 265 10.60 37.68 34.80
N MET A 266 9.33 37.30 34.61
CA MET A 266 8.22 37.88 35.37
C MET A 266 8.33 37.62 36.88
N ALA A 267 8.78 36.43 37.29
CA ALA A 267 8.99 36.12 38.70
C ALA A 267 10.15 36.95 39.31
N VAL A 268 11.22 37.18 38.55
CA VAL A 268 12.35 38.02 38.97
C VAL A 268 11.90 39.48 39.14
N GLU A 269 11.14 40.04 38.20
CA GLU A 269 10.59 41.40 38.32
C GLU A 269 9.74 41.57 39.60
N GLN A 270 8.89 40.59 39.92
CA GLN A 270 8.10 40.61 41.16
C GLN A 270 8.98 40.60 42.42
N THR A 271 10.06 39.82 42.44
CA THR A 271 10.99 39.81 43.59
C THR A 271 11.74 41.13 43.74
N ILE A 272 12.20 41.73 42.63
CA ILE A 272 12.89 43.03 42.65
C ILE A 272 11.93 44.15 43.09
N GLU A 273 10.67 44.13 42.63
CA GLU A 273 9.68 45.13 43.04
C GLU A 273 9.32 45.01 44.53
N VAL A 274 9.21 43.78 45.05
CA VAL A 274 8.96 43.51 46.47
C VAL A 274 10.15 43.93 47.32
N ASP A 275 11.39 43.62 46.91
CA ASP A 275 12.60 44.00 47.65
C ASP A 275 12.84 45.53 47.60
N GLY A 276 12.59 46.17 46.45
CA GLY A 276 12.60 47.62 46.31
C GLY A 276 11.55 48.33 47.17
N LYS A 277 10.35 47.76 47.31
CA LYS A 277 9.32 48.25 48.27
C LYS A 277 9.72 48.00 49.72
N ARG A 278 10.45 46.93 50.03
CA ARG A 278 10.96 46.62 51.37
C ARG A 278 12.06 47.59 51.81
N ILE A 279 13.00 47.91 50.92
CA ILE A 279 14.08 48.88 51.15
C ILE A 279 13.53 50.31 51.33
N ARG A 280 12.49 50.69 50.58
CA ARG A 280 11.82 51.99 50.75
C ARG A 280 11.04 52.11 52.07
N LYS A 281 10.50 51.02 52.60
CA LYS A 281 9.84 51.01 53.92
C LYS A 281 10.80 51.06 55.10
N THR A 282 12.08 50.74 54.91
CA THR A 282 13.13 50.91 55.94
C THR A 282 13.79 52.29 55.94
N GLY A 283 13.35 53.22 55.08
CA GLY A 283 13.95 54.54 54.90
C GLY A 283 13.31 55.69 55.68
N PHE A 284 12.64 55.44 56.82
CA PHE A 284 12.13 56.51 57.69
C PHE A 284 12.00 56.08 59.17
N SER A 285 13.12 55.97 59.89
CA SER A 285 13.30 56.53 61.25
C SER A 285 14.68 56.15 61.82
N GLY A 286 15.47 57.18 62.17
CA GLY A 286 16.26 57.25 63.40
C GLY A 286 17.46 56.30 63.63
N GLN A 287 18.65 56.91 63.54
CA GLN A 287 19.88 56.66 64.33
C GLN A 287 20.63 55.30 64.16
N PRO A 288 21.96 55.32 63.93
CA PRO A 288 22.77 54.10 63.93
C PRO A 288 23.24 53.75 65.34
N ASP A 289 23.02 52.51 65.77
CA ASP A 289 23.64 51.94 66.96
C ASP A 289 24.71 50.92 66.54
N ILE A 290 25.97 51.30 66.75
CA ILE A 290 27.15 50.48 66.50
C ILE A 290 27.25 49.44 67.63
N LYS A 291 27.18 48.15 67.29
CA LYS A 291 27.71 47.08 68.15
C LYS A 291 28.68 46.20 67.38
N TYR A 292 29.96 46.37 67.69
CA TYR A 292 31.01 45.40 67.40
C TYR A 292 30.75 44.10 68.19
N ARG A 293 30.88 42.95 67.53
CA ARG A 293 31.20 41.69 68.20
C ARG A 293 32.22 40.91 67.36
N ALA A 294 33.46 40.93 67.82
CA ALA A 294 34.54 40.06 67.36
C ALA A 294 34.37 38.63 67.92
N VAL A 295 35.02 37.65 67.26
CA VAL A 295 35.46 36.28 67.66
C VAL A 295 35.34 35.39 66.40
N GLY A 296 36.33 34.66 65.88
CA GLY A 296 37.72 34.39 66.26
C GLY A 296 38.32 33.38 65.24
N GLN A 297 39.63 33.48 65.00
CA GLN A 297 40.46 32.54 64.20
C GLN A 297 40.47 31.11 64.76
N ARG A 298 40.60 30.12 63.87
CA ARG A 298 41.24 28.77 63.97
C ARG A 298 40.81 27.98 62.71
N ASP A 299 41.59 27.23 61.96
CA ASP A 299 43.00 26.86 61.94
C ASP A 299 43.33 26.36 60.51
N LEU A 300 44.48 26.78 59.97
CA LEU A 300 45.16 26.17 58.85
C LEU A 300 46.21 25.20 59.43
N ALA A 301 46.00 23.89 59.35
CA ALA A 301 47.08 22.91 59.48
C ALA A 301 46.67 21.51 58.97
N ARG A 302 47.64 20.85 58.31
CA ARG A 302 47.71 19.45 57.84
C ARG A 302 46.99 19.09 56.53
N MET A 303 47.59 18.39 55.57
CA MET A 303 48.99 18.00 55.32
C MET A 303 48.97 17.34 53.93
N ARG A 304 49.88 17.73 53.04
CA ARG A 304 50.21 17.02 51.80
C ARG A 304 51.13 15.84 52.14
N LEU A 305 51.00 14.74 51.39
CA LEU A 305 51.98 13.68 51.11
C LEU A 305 52.21 12.55 52.14
N HIS A 306 51.71 11.35 51.80
CA HIS A 306 52.47 10.09 51.78
C HIS A 306 51.70 9.11 50.86
N ARG A 307 52.09 8.92 49.59
CA ARG A 307 53.04 7.91 49.09
C ARG A 307 52.76 6.48 49.58
N ARG A 308 52.15 5.70 48.67
CA ARG A 308 52.57 4.38 48.13
C ARG A 308 52.82 3.25 49.14
N ASP A 309 52.04 2.16 49.07
CA ASP A 309 52.50 0.80 48.71
C ASP A 309 51.47 -0.30 49.07
N HIS A 310 51.62 -1.46 48.42
CA HIS A 310 50.83 -2.70 48.42
C HIS A 310 49.60 -2.68 47.50
N ASP A 311 49.62 -3.18 46.26
CA ASP A 311 50.24 -4.35 45.63
C ASP A 311 49.66 -5.72 46.03
N GLU A 312 49.30 -6.46 44.97
CA GLU A 312 49.01 -7.89 44.82
C GLU A 312 47.99 -8.61 45.73
N SER A 313 46.92 -9.13 45.11
CA SER A 313 46.92 -10.51 44.57
C SER A 313 45.49 -11.03 44.29
N SER A 314 45.25 -11.41 43.02
CA SER A 314 44.56 -12.66 42.59
C SER A 314 43.09 -12.91 43.00
N ARG A 315 42.16 -13.46 42.20
CA ARG A 315 42.15 -14.10 40.86
C ARG A 315 40.67 -14.46 40.57
N THR A 316 40.31 -14.48 39.28
CA THR A 316 39.35 -15.41 38.61
C THR A 316 37.88 -15.49 39.07
N PHE A 317 36.89 -15.31 38.19
CA PHE A 317 36.35 -16.35 37.28
C PHE A 317 35.05 -15.89 36.55
N SER A 318 35.08 -16.10 35.23
CA SER A 318 34.10 -16.18 34.12
C SER A 318 32.57 -15.91 34.20
N PRO A 319 31.95 -15.63 33.02
CA PRO A 319 30.50 -15.49 32.82
C PRO A 319 29.80 -16.81 32.44
N GLY A 320 28.47 -16.85 32.54
CA GLY A 320 27.64 -17.82 31.82
C GLY A 320 26.24 -18.02 32.41
N SER A 321 25.21 -17.60 31.66
CA SER A 321 24.10 -18.43 31.16
C SER A 321 23.17 -17.58 30.31
#